data_AF-A0A345GVS2-F1
#
_entry.id   AF-A0A345GVS2-F1
#
_cell.length_a   1.000
_cell.length_b   1.000
_cell.length_c   1.000
_cell.angle_alpha   90.00
_cell.angle_beta   90.00
_cell.angle_gamma   90.00
#
_symmetry.space_group_name_H-M   'P 1'
#
loop_
_entity.id
_entity.type
_entity.pdbx_description
1 polymer ?
#
loop_
_entity_poly.entity_id
_entity_poly.type
_entity_poly.pdbx_seq_one_letter_code
_entity_poly.pdbx_strand_id
1 'polypeptide(L)'
;MKKYIACLLILVLTIASCKNEAIPKPDDLLSKETMAAILYDITLVNSIKGVNKSKLDDGFMHLDMYLYEKHKTDSLQFKSSNNYYAANPEIYSEIYGIVQARLTKERKEVGEQLEIEQKRRDSISEAKKQARMKKIDTTLSNKGKPQKKKPQNVQKENSDG
;
A
#
# COMPACT_ATOMS: atom_id res chain seq x y z
N MET A 1 30.19 -28.11 51.73
CA MET A 1 28.85 -27.55 52.01
C MET A 1 28.41 -26.51 50.98
N LYS A 2 29.19 -25.46 50.66
CA LYS A 2 28.85 -24.45 49.63
C LYS A 2 28.52 -25.03 48.23
N LYS A 3 29.20 -26.10 47.80
CA LYS A 3 28.96 -26.77 46.51
C LYS A 3 27.59 -27.43 46.41
N TYR A 4 27.10 -28.02 47.51
CA TYR A 4 25.77 -28.64 47.56
C TYR A 4 24.65 -27.59 47.59
N ILE A 5 24.88 -26.46 48.27
CA ILE A 5 23.95 -25.31 48.27
C ILE A 5 23.86 -24.73 46.85
N ALA A 6 24.99 -24.59 46.14
CA ALA A 6 24.98 -24.11 44.75
C ALA A 6 24.24 -25.07 43.81
N CYS A 7 24.45 -26.39 43.92
CA CYS A 7 23.69 -27.37 43.12
C CYS A 7 22.19 -27.36 43.43
N LEU A 8 21.81 -27.20 44.71
CA LEU A 8 20.40 -27.13 45.12
C LEU A 8 19.75 -25.84 44.60
N LEU A 9 20.46 -24.71 44.61
CA LEU A 9 19.99 -23.46 44.01
C LEU A 9 19.80 -23.59 42.50
N ILE A 10 20.75 -24.21 41.79
CA ILE A 10 20.64 -24.45 40.34
C ILE A 10 19.44 -25.37 40.04
N LEU A 11 19.24 -26.42 40.85
CA LEU A 11 18.09 -27.31 40.70
C LEU A 11 16.77 -26.58 40.96
N VAL A 12 16.68 -25.72 41.98
CA VAL A 12 15.47 -24.92 42.23
C VAL A 12 15.20 -23.93 41.10
N LEU A 13 16.23 -23.30 40.52
CA LEU A 13 16.08 -22.41 39.36
C LEU A 13 15.58 -23.15 38.11
N THR A 14 16.01 -24.40 37.87
CA THR A 14 15.55 -25.16 36.71
C THR A 14 14.11 -25.65 36.86
N ILE A 15 13.66 -25.98 38.07
CA ILE A 15 12.25 -26.37 38.31
C ILE A 15 11.32 -25.15 38.27
N ALA A 16 11.78 -23.97 38.70
CA ALA A 16 11.04 -22.71 38.59
C ALA A 16 10.88 -22.22 37.14
N SER A 17 11.61 -22.81 36.19
CA SER A 17 11.50 -22.52 34.76
C SER A 17 10.42 -23.35 34.06
N CYS A 18 9.60 -24.11 34.80
CA CYS A 18 8.38 -24.72 34.26
C CYS A 18 7.46 -23.60 33.76
N LYS A 19 7.43 -23.45 32.43
CA LYS A 19 6.69 -22.46 31.68
C LYS A 19 5.19 -22.80 31.81
N ASN A 20 4.55 -22.36 32.90
CA ASN A 20 3.11 -22.35 32.95
C ASN A 20 2.63 -21.43 31.82
N GLU A 21 1.86 -21.95 30.88
CA GLU A 21 1.10 -21.15 29.92
C GLU A 21 0.28 -20.15 30.73
N ALA A 22 0.75 -18.90 30.80
CA ALA A 22 0.16 -17.89 31.67
C ALA A 22 -1.30 -17.58 31.28
N ILE A 23 -1.67 -17.89 30.04
CA ILE A 23 -3.01 -17.73 29.49
C ILE A 23 -3.42 -19.06 28.85
N PRO A 24 -4.51 -19.70 29.31
CA PRO A 24 -4.99 -20.94 28.72
C PRO A 24 -5.47 -20.71 27.29
N LYS A 25 -5.38 -21.75 26.47
CA LYS A 25 -5.87 -21.75 25.09
C LYS A 25 -7.41 -21.61 25.09
N PRO A 26 -8.00 -20.59 24.43
CA PRO A 26 -9.44 -20.47 24.26
C PRO A 26 -10.01 -21.60 23.39
N ASP A 27 -11.24 -22.04 23.67
CA ASP A 27 -11.94 -23.06 22.89
C ASP A 27 -12.25 -22.58 21.46
N ASP A 28 -12.46 -21.28 21.29
CA ASP A 28 -12.81 -20.60 20.05
C ASP A 28 -11.61 -19.85 19.43
N LEU A 29 -10.37 -20.30 19.72
CA LEU A 29 -9.16 -19.65 19.23
C LEU A 29 -9.16 -19.46 17.70
N LEU A 30 -8.99 -18.21 17.25
CA LEU A 30 -8.80 -17.87 15.84
C LEU A 30 -7.58 -18.60 15.27
N SER A 31 -7.63 -19.07 14.03
CA SER A 31 -6.44 -19.67 13.40
C SER A 31 -5.32 -18.65 13.21
N LYS A 32 -4.07 -19.10 13.06
CA LYS A 32 -2.91 -18.22 12.80
C LYS A 32 -3.14 -17.38 11.53
N GLU A 33 -3.70 -17.98 10.50
CA GLU A 33 -4.01 -17.35 9.21
C GLU A 33 -5.12 -16.31 9.35
N THR A 34 -6.16 -16.61 10.12
CA THR A 34 -7.27 -15.68 10.38
C THR A 34 -6.78 -14.48 11.20
N MET A 35 -6.00 -14.73 12.25
CA MET A 35 -5.38 -13.67 13.04
C MET A 35 -4.43 -12.82 12.18
N ALA A 36 -3.61 -13.44 11.32
CA ALA A 36 -2.75 -12.72 10.39
C ALA A 36 -3.55 -11.85 9.41
N ALA A 37 -4.69 -12.34 8.90
CA ALA A 37 -5.55 -11.57 8.01
C ALA A 37 -6.15 -10.33 8.71
N ILE A 38 -6.58 -10.47 9.96
CA ILE A 38 -7.07 -9.35 10.80
C ILE A 38 -5.95 -8.33 11.04
N LEU A 39 -4.77 -8.79 11.48
CA LEU A 39 -3.63 -7.91 11.79
C LEU A 39 -3.09 -7.19 10.55
N TYR A 40 -3.12 -7.84 9.40
CA TYR A 40 -2.80 -7.20 8.12
C TYR A 40 -3.74 -6.00 7.85
N ASP A 41 -5.06 -6.18 8.00
CA ASP A 41 -6.02 -5.10 7.74
C ASP A 41 -5.90 -3.97 8.77
N ILE A 42 -5.69 -4.30 10.05
CA ILE A 42 -5.41 -3.31 11.10
C ILE A 42 -4.16 -2.49 10.75
N THR A 43 -3.11 -3.15 10.28
CA THR A 43 -1.86 -2.50 9.87
C THR A 43 -2.08 -1.56 8.68
N LEU A 44 -2.84 -2.01 7.68
CA LEU A 44 -3.17 -1.21 6.50
C LEU A 44 -3.96 0.05 6.88
N VAL A 45 -5.00 -0.11 7.70
CA VAL A 45 -5.78 1.01 8.24
C VAL A 45 -4.87 1.99 8.97
N ASN A 46 -4.04 1.51 9.90
CA ASN A 46 -3.19 2.38 10.72
C ASN A 46 -2.21 3.16 9.84
N SER A 47 -1.74 2.54 8.75
CA SER A 47 -0.90 3.21 7.75
C SER A 47 -1.66 4.33 7.03
N ILE A 48 -2.93 4.12 6.66
CA ILE A 48 -3.76 5.13 6.01
C ILE A 48 -4.08 6.29 6.97
N LYS A 49 -4.45 5.98 8.22
CA LYS A 49 -4.71 6.98 9.28
C LYS A 49 -3.51 7.90 9.52
N GLY A 50 -2.29 7.38 9.41
CA GLY A 50 -1.06 8.16 9.53
C GLY A 50 -0.88 9.24 8.45
N VAL A 51 -1.43 9.05 7.24
CA VAL A 51 -1.18 9.91 6.08
C VAL A 51 -2.16 11.10 5.99
N ASN A 52 -3.44 10.93 6.33
CA ASN A 52 -4.47 11.98 6.15
C ASN A 52 -5.47 12.05 7.30
N LYS A 53 -5.00 12.38 8.51
CA LYS A 53 -5.84 12.44 9.73
C LYS A 53 -7.15 13.24 9.55
N SER A 54 -7.12 14.39 8.88
CA SER A 54 -8.28 15.29 8.75
C SER A 54 -9.40 14.82 7.81
N LYS A 55 -9.17 13.81 6.95
CA LYS A 55 -10.18 13.30 6.00
C LYS A 55 -10.81 11.97 6.45
N LEU A 56 -10.44 11.47 7.63
CA LEU A 56 -10.72 10.09 8.06
C LEU A 56 -11.57 10.03 9.34
N ASP A 57 -11.88 11.16 9.99
CA ASP A 57 -12.58 11.12 11.29
C ASP A 57 -14.04 10.62 11.17
N ASP A 58 -14.76 10.94 10.09
CA ASP A 58 -16.16 10.50 9.93
C ASP A 58 -16.29 9.09 9.33
N GLY A 59 -15.35 8.66 8.50
CA GLY A 59 -15.44 7.38 7.76
C GLY A 59 -14.99 6.14 8.54
N PHE A 60 -14.33 6.31 9.68
CA PHE A 60 -13.64 5.22 10.40
C PHE A 60 -14.20 4.93 11.79
N MET A 61 -15.32 5.55 12.16
CA MET A 61 -15.95 5.44 13.49
C MET A 61 -16.38 4.01 13.86
N HIS A 62 -16.51 3.10 12.89
CA HIS A 62 -16.94 1.70 13.08
C HIS A 62 -16.02 0.68 12.40
N LEU A 63 -14.74 1.02 12.26
CA LEU A 63 -13.82 0.16 11.55
C LEU A 63 -13.58 -1.18 12.27
N ASP A 64 -13.53 -1.16 13.59
CA ASP A 64 -13.48 -2.38 14.41
C ASP A 64 -14.63 -3.33 14.07
N MET A 65 -15.86 -2.82 14.00
CA MET A 65 -17.03 -3.60 13.60
C MET A 65 -16.88 -4.16 12.18
N TYR A 66 -16.43 -3.34 11.23
CA TYR A 66 -16.16 -3.79 9.86
C TYR A 66 -15.10 -4.89 9.81
N LEU A 67 -14.03 -4.80 10.62
CA LEU A 67 -12.99 -5.82 10.69
C LEU A 67 -13.53 -7.14 11.23
N TYR A 68 -14.36 -7.08 12.27
CA TYR A 68 -15.00 -8.27 12.85
C TYR A 68 -15.93 -8.96 11.84
N GLU A 69 -16.78 -8.19 11.15
CA GLU A 69 -17.66 -8.72 10.10
C GLU A 69 -16.87 -9.33 8.93
N LYS A 70 -15.86 -8.63 8.42
CA LYS A 70 -15.03 -9.08 7.30
C LYS A 70 -14.36 -10.43 7.58
N HIS A 71 -13.88 -10.63 8.81
CA HIS A 71 -13.16 -11.84 9.22
C HIS A 71 -14.04 -12.87 9.93
N LYS A 72 -15.36 -12.65 10.00
CA LYS A 72 -16.33 -13.54 10.66
C LYS A 72 -15.92 -13.87 12.10
N THR A 73 -15.52 -12.85 12.84
CA THR A 73 -15.17 -12.93 14.27
C THR A 73 -15.96 -11.89 15.05
N ASP A 74 -15.80 -11.88 16.37
CA ASP A 74 -16.34 -10.85 17.24
C ASP A 74 -15.24 -10.30 18.17
N SER A 75 -15.61 -9.28 18.95
CA SER A 75 -14.67 -8.60 19.84
C SER A 75 -14.15 -9.50 20.97
N LEU A 76 -14.96 -10.46 21.44
CA LEU A 76 -14.59 -11.37 22.52
C LEU A 76 -13.61 -12.43 22.04
N GLN A 77 -13.92 -13.08 20.92
CA GLN A 77 -13.08 -14.09 20.28
C GLN A 77 -11.74 -13.49 19.83
N PHE A 78 -11.76 -12.29 19.23
CA PHE A 78 -10.54 -11.60 18.86
C PHE A 78 -9.69 -11.29 20.10
N LYS A 79 -10.29 -10.77 21.17
CA LYS A 79 -9.59 -10.41 22.40
C LYS A 79 -8.99 -11.64 23.10
N SER A 80 -9.76 -12.73 23.24
CA SER A 80 -9.27 -13.97 23.86
C SER A 80 -8.11 -14.57 23.04
N SER A 81 -8.25 -14.60 21.71
CA SER A 81 -7.22 -15.09 20.79
C SER A 81 -5.96 -14.23 20.82
N ASN A 82 -6.11 -12.91 20.77
CA ASN A 82 -4.99 -11.97 20.84
C ASN A 82 -4.25 -12.09 22.18
N ASN A 83 -4.97 -12.26 23.29
CA ASN A 83 -4.34 -12.48 24.60
C ASN A 83 -3.53 -13.78 24.63
N TYR A 84 -4.10 -14.88 24.13
CA TYR A 84 -3.40 -16.17 24.03
C TYR A 84 -2.12 -16.07 23.19
N TYR A 85 -2.17 -15.42 22.03
CA TYR A 85 -0.99 -15.22 21.19
C TYR A 85 0.02 -14.26 21.82
N ALA A 86 -0.42 -13.18 22.48
CA ALA A 86 0.46 -12.27 23.20
C ALA A 86 1.25 -12.96 24.33
N ALA A 87 0.66 -13.98 24.98
CA ALA A 87 1.35 -14.81 25.96
C ALA A 87 2.29 -15.86 25.35
N ASN A 88 2.24 -16.06 24.02
CA ASN A 88 3.01 -17.07 23.29
C ASN A 88 3.84 -16.42 22.16
N PRO A 89 4.96 -15.73 22.49
CA PRO A 89 5.71 -14.90 21.54
C PRO A 89 6.23 -15.65 20.30
N GLU A 90 6.60 -16.91 20.43
CA GLU A 90 7.07 -17.74 19.31
C GLU A 90 5.95 -17.94 18.27
N ILE A 91 4.77 -18.35 18.72
CA ILE A 91 3.58 -18.50 17.86
C ILE A 91 3.18 -17.14 17.28
N TYR A 92 3.23 -16.07 18.09
CA TYR A 92 2.82 -14.76 17.60
C TYR A 92 3.79 -14.21 16.54
N SER A 93 5.08 -14.48 16.70
CA SER A 93 6.10 -14.14 15.72
C SER A 93 5.80 -14.79 14.36
N GLU A 94 5.37 -16.05 14.34
CA GLU A 94 4.96 -16.72 13.09
C GLU A 94 3.78 -16.02 12.42
N ILE A 95 2.76 -15.61 13.20
CA ILE A 95 1.60 -14.86 12.68
C ILE A 95 2.06 -13.55 12.04
N TYR A 96 2.93 -12.79 12.72
CA TYR A 96 3.51 -11.57 12.14
C TYR A 96 4.39 -11.85 10.92
N GLY A 97 5.04 -13.00 10.85
CA GLY A 97 5.75 -13.49 9.67
C GLY A 97 4.83 -13.62 8.45
N ILE A 98 3.61 -14.16 8.64
CA ILE A 98 2.59 -14.24 7.59
C ILE A 98 2.17 -12.83 7.13
N VAL A 99 1.94 -11.92 8.08
CA VAL A 99 1.58 -10.51 7.79
C VAL A 99 2.68 -9.83 6.96
N GLN A 100 3.93 -9.96 7.39
CA GLN A 100 5.12 -9.40 6.72
C GLN A 100 5.28 -9.95 5.30
N ALA A 101 5.13 -11.28 5.13
CA ALA A 101 5.22 -11.92 3.82
C ALA A 101 4.16 -11.38 2.85
N ARG A 102 2.92 -11.24 3.33
CA ARG A 102 1.82 -10.67 2.54
C ARG A 102 2.07 -9.22 2.15
N LEU A 103 2.44 -8.37 3.11
CA LEU A 103 2.75 -6.95 2.84
C LEU A 103 3.90 -6.78 1.85
N THR A 104 4.93 -7.62 1.96
CA THR A 104 6.10 -7.60 1.07
C THR A 104 5.69 -7.96 -0.35
N LYS A 105 4.91 -9.03 -0.51
CA LYS A 105 4.40 -9.46 -1.80
C LYS A 105 3.56 -8.37 -2.48
N GLU A 106 2.56 -7.84 -1.78
CA GLU A 106 1.66 -6.85 -2.35
C GLU A 106 2.38 -5.52 -2.65
N ARG A 107 3.31 -5.08 -1.80
CA ARG A 107 4.15 -3.89 -2.07
C ARG A 107 4.93 -4.05 -3.37
N LYS A 108 5.51 -5.23 -3.60
CA LYS A 108 6.26 -5.52 -4.83
C LYS A 108 5.34 -5.45 -6.05
N GLU A 109 4.20 -6.13 -6.00
CA GLU A 109 3.22 -6.14 -7.10
C GLU A 109 2.71 -4.74 -7.44
N VAL A 110 2.39 -3.92 -6.43
CA VAL A 110 1.95 -2.52 -6.64
C VAL A 110 3.09 -1.66 -7.17
N GLY A 111 4.33 -1.86 -6.69
CA GLY A 111 5.51 -1.15 -7.17
C GLY A 111 5.78 -1.39 -8.65
N GLU A 112 5.75 -2.65 -9.09
CA GLU A 112 5.93 -3.04 -10.50
C GLU A 112 4.86 -2.41 -11.40
N GLN A 113 3.60 -2.43 -10.97
CA GLN A 113 2.50 -1.78 -11.71
C GLN A 113 2.69 -0.27 -11.81
N LEU A 114 3.14 0.38 -10.73
CA LEU A 114 3.38 1.81 -10.72
C LEU A 114 4.51 2.21 -11.68
N GLU A 115 5.59 1.43 -11.74
CA GLU A 115 6.69 1.67 -12.69
C GLU A 115 6.23 1.56 -14.15
N ILE A 116 5.41 0.56 -14.47
CA ILE A 116 4.84 0.39 -15.83
C ILE A 116 3.98 1.60 -16.19
N GLU A 117 3.11 2.03 -15.28
CA GLU A 117 2.24 3.19 -15.49
C GLU A 117 3.03 4.50 -15.61
N GLN A 118 4.10 4.67 -14.83
CA GLN A 118 5.01 5.82 -14.94
C GLN A 118 5.67 5.85 -16.32
N LYS A 119 6.29 4.74 -16.77
CA LYS A 119 6.89 4.64 -18.12
C LYS A 119 5.90 4.96 -19.23
N ARG A 120 4.65 4.49 -19.09
CA ARG A 120 3.57 4.81 -20.04
C ARG A 120 3.26 6.31 -20.06
N ARG A 121 3.13 6.94 -18.90
CA ARG A 121 2.87 8.38 -18.77
C ARG A 121 4.01 9.22 -19.34
N ASP A 122 5.24 8.84 -19.06
CA ASP A 122 6.44 9.53 -19.56
C ASP A 122 6.52 9.43 -21.08
N SER A 123 6.27 8.25 -21.65
CA SER A 123 6.24 8.05 -23.11
C SER A 123 5.18 8.92 -23.80
N ILE A 124 3.98 9.02 -23.20
CA ILE A 124 2.90 9.89 -23.71
C ILE A 124 3.29 11.37 -23.59
N SER A 125 3.91 11.77 -22.48
CA SER A 125 4.37 13.13 -22.23
C SER A 125 5.41 13.55 -23.28
N GLU A 126 6.42 12.70 -23.52
CA GLU A 126 7.46 12.94 -24.52
C GLU A 126 6.88 13.01 -25.94
N ALA A 127 5.98 12.09 -26.31
CA ALA A 127 5.30 12.14 -27.61
C ALA A 127 4.50 13.44 -27.80
N LYS A 128 3.80 13.91 -26.75
CA LYS A 128 3.08 15.21 -26.78
C LYS A 128 4.04 16.39 -26.93
N LYS A 129 5.17 16.38 -26.22
CA LYS A 129 6.19 17.43 -26.30
C LYS A 129 6.79 17.51 -27.71
N GLN A 130 7.16 16.37 -28.30
CA GLN A 130 7.65 16.30 -29.67
C GLN A 130 6.61 16.76 -30.69
N ALA A 131 5.34 16.37 -30.54
CA ALA A 131 4.27 16.82 -31.43
C ALA A 131 4.05 18.35 -31.35
N ARG A 132 4.17 18.95 -30.15
CA ARG A 132 4.11 20.41 -29.98
C ARG A 132 5.29 21.11 -30.66
N MET A 133 6.52 20.60 -30.49
CA MET A 133 7.72 21.16 -31.15
C MET A 133 7.60 21.11 -32.67
N LYS A 134 7.19 19.97 -33.25
CA LYS A 134 6.98 19.85 -34.71
C LYS A 134 5.93 20.83 -35.25
N LYS A 135 4.85 21.09 -34.50
CA LYS A 135 3.86 22.12 -34.87
C LYS A 135 4.45 23.52 -34.86
N ILE A 136 5.30 23.84 -33.89
CA ILE A 136 5.98 25.14 -33.79
C ILE A 136 6.93 25.32 -34.99
N ASP A 137 7.75 24.32 -35.30
CA ASP A 137 8.68 24.36 -36.44
C ASP A 137 7.94 24.50 -37.79
N THR A 138 6.83 23.79 -37.96
CA THR A 138 5.99 23.88 -39.17
C THR A 138 5.37 25.28 -39.31
N THR A 139 4.99 25.90 -38.20
CA THR A 139 4.40 27.25 -38.18
C THR A 139 5.44 28.33 -38.47
N LEU A 140 6.68 28.14 -38.00
CA LEU A 140 7.82 29.02 -38.29
C LEU A 140 8.29 28.89 -39.75
N SER A 141 8.31 27.67 -40.29
CA SER A 141 8.67 27.42 -41.70
C SER A 141 7.66 28.01 -42.69
N ASN A 142 6.35 27.99 -42.37
CA ASN A 142 5.31 28.58 -43.22
C ASN A 142 5.27 30.11 -43.21
N LYS A 143 5.94 30.80 -42.26
CA LYS A 143 6.08 32.27 -42.28
C LYS A 143 7.16 32.76 -43.26
N GLY A 144 7.97 31.87 -43.83
CA GLY A 144 9.08 32.20 -44.74
C GLY A 144 8.78 32.09 -46.24
N LYS A 145 7.60 31.62 -46.66
CA LYS A 145 7.21 31.62 -48.09
C LYS A 145 6.50 32.94 -48.43
N PRO A 146 7.01 33.75 -49.38
CA PRO A 146 6.25 34.89 -49.87
C PRO A 146 4.92 34.39 -50.43
N GLN A 147 3.81 34.94 -49.96
CA GLN A 147 2.56 34.83 -50.69
C GLN A 147 2.81 35.47 -52.06
N LYS A 148 2.93 34.65 -53.12
CA LYS A 148 2.84 35.15 -54.49
C LYS A 148 1.46 35.76 -54.65
N LYS A 149 1.36 37.09 -54.51
CA LYS A 149 0.19 37.84 -54.95
C LYS A 149 0.00 37.54 -56.43
N LYS A 150 -1.16 36.95 -56.78
CA LYS A 150 -1.59 36.82 -58.18
C LYS A 150 -1.54 38.22 -58.83
N PRO A 151 -0.99 38.37 -60.04
CA PRO A 151 -1.12 39.63 -60.77
C PRO A 151 -2.61 39.92 -60.98
N GLN A 152 -3.06 41.11 -60.60
CA GLN A 152 -4.34 41.64 -61.06
C GLN A 152 -4.22 41.87 -62.57
N ASN A 153 -5.06 41.17 -63.32
CA ASN A 153 -5.19 41.37 -64.75
C ASN A 153 -5.81 42.75 -64.96
N VAL A 154 -5.02 43.72 -65.43
CA VAL A 154 -5.52 45.02 -65.88
C VAL A 154 -6.18 44.78 -67.23
N GLN A 155 -7.50 44.62 -67.21
CA GLN A 155 -8.30 44.61 -68.43
C GLN A 155 -8.45 46.07 -68.87
N LYS A 156 -7.67 46.45 -69.88
CA LYS A 156 -7.96 47.63 -70.71
C LYS A 156 -9.21 47.30 -71.51
N GLU A 157 -10.25 48.11 -71.36
CA GLU A 157 -11.29 48.26 -72.38
C GLU A 157 -11.48 49.76 -72.62
N ASN A 158 -11.12 50.18 -73.83
CA ASN A 158 -11.41 51.48 -74.41
C ASN A 158 -12.81 51.44 -75.04
N SER A 159 -13.43 52.63 -75.22
CA SER A 159 -14.47 52.96 -76.21
C SER A 159 -15.83 52.28 -75.99
N ASP A 160 -17.00 52.87 -76.19
CA ASP A 160 -17.45 54.02 -76.97
C ASP A 160 -18.87 54.40 -76.48
N GLY A 161 -19.30 55.65 -76.71
CA GLY A 161 -20.72 56.03 -76.82
C GLY A 161 -21.26 56.99 -75.76
#